data_AF-A0A7N4V3P7-F1
#
_entry.id   AF-A0A7N4V3P7-F1
#
_cell.length_a   1.000
_cell.length_b   1.000
_cell.length_c   1.000
_cell.angle_alpha   90.00
_cell.angle_beta   90.00
_cell.angle_gamma   90.00
#
_symmetry.space_group_name_H-M   'P 1'
#
loop_
_entity.id
_entity.type
_entity.pdbx_description
1 polymer ?
#
loop_
_entity_poly.entity_id
_entity_poly.type
_entity_poly.pdbx_seq_one_letter_code
_entity_poly.pdbx_strand_id
1 'polypeptide(L)'
;MIENEEGVSTVDNIVSQFNTYEDFLDSQITTLDLYYLEDEDLARQLVELGYRGTGEVVRREDFEARKAAIEIARLAERSQKKALASAGKELRDNFLKALAQREDDNRTGKVTSIIFIRDRNAHGQELSGYIDYAHRLKMEDFEVYFTGKRKLLPRPTDLSFYNWDSHVAILNSSPNYQVIAENCDGLLFKYKRDRKIINVDPKVHPGDNSTRTPIQTDLYLQVVIYDHVSRRKT
;
A
#
# COMPACT_ATOMS: atom_id res chain seq x y z
N MET A 1 29.46 -17.23 -0.68
CA MET A 1 29.30 -16.15 -1.68
C MET A 1 27.94 -15.53 -1.42
N ILE A 2 27.96 -14.46 -0.63
CA ILE A 2 26.80 -13.59 -0.38
C ILE A 2 27.32 -12.22 -0.80
N GLU A 3 26.99 -11.80 -2.02
CA GLU A 3 27.13 -10.42 -2.44
C GLU A 3 25.72 -9.82 -2.31
N ASN A 4 25.50 -9.03 -1.26
CA ASN A 4 24.28 -8.24 -1.11
C ASN A 4 24.64 -6.87 -0.51
N GLU A 5 24.28 -5.83 -1.27
CA GLU A 5 23.78 -4.53 -0.79
C GLU A 5 24.74 -3.58 -0.06
N GLU A 6 25.91 -3.28 -0.63
CA GLU A 6 26.60 -2.02 -0.33
C GLU A 6 26.93 -1.28 -1.63
N GLY A 7 26.08 -0.32 -1.99
CA GLY A 7 26.31 0.52 -3.17
C GLY A 7 25.14 1.43 -3.53
N VAL A 8 24.42 2.01 -2.57
CA VAL A 8 23.69 3.25 -2.88
C VAL A 8 24.77 4.28 -3.17
N SER A 9 24.90 4.67 -4.44
CA SER A 9 25.97 5.59 -4.80
C SER A 9 25.76 6.92 -4.08
N THR A 10 26.84 7.56 -3.63
CA THR A 10 26.81 8.87 -2.95
C THR A 10 25.97 9.90 -3.71
N VAL A 11 26.03 9.84 -5.04
CA VAL A 11 25.22 10.67 -5.94
C VAL A 11 23.73 10.39 -5.84
N ASP A 12 23.29 9.15 -5.61
CA ASP A 12 21.85 8.84 -5.42
C ASP A 12 21.31 9.45 -4.12
N ASN A 13 22.13 9.45 -3.06
CA ASN A 13 21.79 10.15 -1.82
C ASN A 13 21.68 11.66 -2.05
N ILE A 14 22.61 12.27 -2.79
CA ILE A 14 22.59 13.70 -3.15
C ILE A 14 21.33 14.02 -3.97
N VAL A 15 21.04 13.26 -5.02
CA VAL A 15 19.88 13.44 -5.90
C VAL A 15 18.55 13.26 -5.15
N SER A 16 18.53 12.46 -4.07
CA SER A 16 17.36 12.30 -3.21
C SER A 16 17.12 13.48 -2.27
N GLN A 17 18.18 14.17 -1.84
CA GLN A 17 18.13 15.25 -0.85
C GLN A 17 17.81 16.62 -1.46
N PHE A 18 18.24 16.86 -2.70
CA PHE A 18 18.08 18.16 -3.38
C PHE A 18 17.07 18.08 -4.53
N ASN A 19 16.26 19.13 -4.72
CA ASN A 19 15.24 19.13 -5.78
C ASN A 19 15.84 19.49 -7.14
N THR A 20 16.70 20.51 -7.16
CA THR A 20 17.41 20.98 -8.35
C THR A 20 18.92 20.81 -8.19
N TYR A 21 19.66 20.96 -9.30
CA TYR A 21 21.12 20.93 -9.26
C TYR A 21 21.66 22.20 -8.58
N GLU A 22 20.97 23.32 -8.76
CA GLU A 22 21.27 24.61 -8.14
C GLU A 22 21.14 24.53 -6.61
N ASP A 23 20.10 23.84 -6.09
CA ASP A 23 19.94 23.60 -4.64
C ASP A 23 21.15 22.84 -4.05
N PHE A 24 21.70 21.89 -4.83
CA PHE A 24 22.90 21.15 -4.44
C PHE A 24 24.14 22.03 -4.43
N LEU A 25 24.34 22.87 -5.46
CA LEU A 25 25.46 23.80 -5.51
C LEU A 25 25.39 24.82 -4.36
N ASP A 26 24.20 25.36 -4.09
CA ASP A 26 23.97 26.34 -3.03
C ASP A 26 24.23 25.74 -1.64
N SER A 27 23.98 24.44 -1.44
CA SER A 27 24.31 23.74 -0.20
C SER A 27 25.81 23.69 0.12
N GLN A 28 26.67 23.91 -0.88
CA GLN A 28 28.13 23.92 -0.74
C GLN A 28 28.73 25.33 -0.66
N ILE A 29 27.94 26.38 -0.87
CA ILE A 29 28.37 27.77 -0.78
C ILE A 29 28.25 28.24 0.68
N THR A 30 29.31 28.85 1.21
CA THR A 30 29.31 29.40 2.56
C THR A 30 29.05 30.91 2.57
N THR A 31 28.66 31.46 3.71
CA THR A 31 28.48 32.91 3.90
C THR A 31 29.76 33.71 3.64
N LEU A 32 30.93 33.09 3.84
CA LEU A 32 32.23 33.69 3.56
C LEU A 32 32.47 33.80 2.04
N ASP A 33 32.04 32.80 1.26
CA ASP A 33 32.17 32.82 -0.20
C ASP A 33 31.30 33.94 -0.78
N LEU A 34 30.07 34.11 -0.28
CA LEU A 34 29.18 35.22 -0.68
C LEU A 34 29.74 36.59 -0.28
N TYR A 35 30.39 36.70 0.89
CA TYR A 35 31.00 37.96 1.33
C TYR A 35 32.16 38.43 0.45
N TYR A 36 32.95 37.49 -0.09
CA TYR A 36 34.11 37.84 -0.93
C TYR A 36 33.80 37.89 -2.43
N LEU A 37 32.85 37.09 -2.91
CA LEU A 37 32.50 37.03 -4.32
C LEU A 37 31.39 38.03 -4.67
N GLU A 38 30.51 38.36 -3.71
CA GLU A 38 29.32 39.21 -3.88
C GLU A 38 28.37 38.76 -5.02
N ASP A 39 28.64 37.61 -5.64
CA ASP A 39 27.95 37.04 -6.80
C ASP A 39 27.73 35.53 -6.57
N GLU A 40 26.45 35.15 -6.48
CA GLU A 40 26.01 33.77 -6.27
C GLU A 40 26.32 32.87 -7.47
N ASP A 41 26.21 33.38 -8.69
CA ASP A 41 26.44 32.58 -9.90
C ASP A 41 27.94 32.29 -10.07
N LEU A 42 28.79 33.26 -9.72
CA LEU A 42 30.23 33.04 -9.67
C LEU A 42 30.61 32.00 -8.60
N ALA A 43 29.95 32.05 -7.43
CA ALA A 43 30.16 31.07 -6.37
C ALA A 43 29.73 29.65 -6.79
N ARG A 44 28.57 29.51 -7.43
CA ARG A 44 28.09 28.23 -8.02
C ARG A 44 29.09 27.67 -9.03
N GLN A 45 29.60 28.51 -9.94
CA GLN A 45 30.56 28.09 -10.96
C GLN A 45 31.88 27.59 -10.35
N LEU A 46 32.35 28.21 -9.27
CA LEU A 46 33.55 27.76 -8.56
C LEU A 46 33.35 26.41 -7.86
N VAL A 47 32.13 26.14 -7.37
CA VAL A 47 31.76 24.83 -6.81
C VAL A 47 31.66 23.76 -7.90
N GLU A 48 31.00 24.07 -9.02
CA GLU A 48 30.86 23.16 -10.16
C GLU A 48 32.22 22.76 -10.77
N LEU A 49 33.19 23.68 -10.79
CA LEU A 49 34.57 23.41 -11.23
C LEU A 49 35.44 22.70 -10.15
N GLY A 50 34.93 22.52 -8.94
CA GLY A 50 35.65 21.88 -7.84
C GLY A 50 36.74 22.74 -7.18
N TYR A 51 36.74 24.05 -7.42
CA TYR A 51 37.66 24.99 -6.76
C TYR A 51 37.17 25.45 -5.38
N ARG A 52 35.87 25.25 -5.10
CA ARG A 52 35.21 25.53 -3.82
C ARG A 52 34.21 24.41 -3.47
N GLY A 53 33.88 24.28 -2.18
CA GLY A 53 33.06 23.18 -1.66
C GLY A 53 33.92 22.04 -1.09
N THR A 54 33.46 21.43 0.01
CA THR A 54 34.11 20.27 0.65
C THR A 54 33.55 18.95 0.14
N GLY A 55 32.59 18.98 -0.78
CA GLY A 55 31.84 17.84 -1.27
C GLY A 55 32.37 17.24 -2.57
N GLU A 56 31.71 16.14 -2.99
CA GLU A 56 31.97 15.45 -4.24
C GLU A 56 31.55 16.31 -5.45
N VAL A 57 32.40 16.39 -6.47
CA VAL A 57 32.10 17.13 -7.70
C VAL A 57 31.15 16.29 -8.55
N VAL A 58 29.86 16.65 -8.53
CA VAL A 58 28.83 16.02 -9.36
C VAL A 58 28.59 16.89 -10.58
N ARG A 59 28.71 16.32 -11.79
CA ARG A 59 28.37 17.04 -13.03
C ARG A 59 26.86 17.23 -13.12
N ARG A 60 26.44 18.38 -13.65
CA ARG A 60 25.02 18.66 -13.93
C ARG A 60 24.34 17.55 -14.72
N GLU A 61 25.00 17.08 -15.78
CA GLU A 61 24.53 15.98 -16.63
C GLU A 61 24.26 14.69 -15.82
N ASP A 62 25.16 14.33 -14.91
CA ASP A 62 25.02 13.13 -14.09
C ASP A 62 23.89 13.27 -13.05
N PHE A 63 23.77 14.45 -12.43
CA PHE A 63 22.69 14.75 -11.48
C PHE A 63 21.32 14.69 -12.16
N GLU A 64 21.16 15.38 -13.28
CA GLU A 64 19.92 15.42 -14.05
C GLU A 64 19.57 14.04 -14.63
N ALA A 65 20.55 13.31 -15.19
CA ALA A 65 20.34 11.97 -15.72
C ALA A 65 19.86 10.99 -14.63
N ARG A 66 20.44 11.05 -13.42
CA ARG A 66 20.00 10.22 -12.29
C ARG A 66 18.64 10.64 -11.76
N LYS A 67 18.37 11.94 -11.63
CA LYS A 67 17.05 12.46 -11.23
C LYS A 67 15.97 12.01 -12.22
N ALA A 68 16.25 12.10 -13.51
CA ALA A 68 15.39 11.63 -14.58
C ALA A 68 15.21 10.12 -14.54
N ALA A 69 16.27 9.34 -14.33
CA ALA A 69 16.19 7.89 -14.21
C ALA A 69 15.33 7.45 -13.01
N ILE A 70 15.47 8.11 -11.86
CA ILE A 70 14.64 7.85 -10.67
C ILE A 70 13.18 8.19 -10.96
N GLU A 71 12.89 9.34 -11.58
CA GLU A 71 11.51 9.69 -11.91
C GLU A 71 10.92 8.77 -12.99
N ILE A 72 11.71 8.36 -13.99
CA ILE A 72 11.31 7.36 -14.99
C ILE A 72 11.05 6.02 -14.32
N ALA A 73 11.89 5.56 -13.40
CA ALA A 73 11.67 4.34 -12.63
C ALA A 73 10.40 4.44 -11.79
N ARG A 74 10.19 5.57 -11.10
CA ARG A 74 8.98 5.84 -10.32
C ARG A 74 7.71 5.88 -11.19
N LEU A 75 7.80 6.46 -12.38
CA LEU A 75 6.71 6.50 -13.35
C LEU A 75 6.50 5.11 -14.00
N ALA A 76 7.55 4.34 -14.23
CA ALA A 76 7.50 2.97 -14.70
C ALA A 76 6.83 2.06 -13.67
N GLU A 77 7.17 2.17 -12.38
CA GLU A 77 6.49 1.46 -11.30
C GLU A 77 5.02 1.87 -11.15
N ARG A 78 4.70 3.15 -11.34
CA ARG A 78 3.32 3.64 -11.35
C ARG A 78 2.52 3.19 -12.58
N SER A 79 3.18 3.00 -13.72
CA SER A 79 2.54 2.66 -15.01
C SER A 79 2.53 1.17 -15.32
N GLN A 80 3.39 0.37 -14.68
CA GLN A 80 3.28 -1.08 -14.68
C GLN A 80 1.99 -1.47 -13.97
N LYS A 81 0.93 -1.65 -14.75
CA LYS A 81 -0.23 -2.45 -14.34
C LYS A 81 0.28 -3.87 -14.08
N LYS A 82 0.67 -4.17 -12.83
CA LYS A 82 0.98 -5.53 -12.41
C LYS A 82 -0.14 -6.44 -12.90
N ALA A 83 0.21 -7.50 -13.63
CA ALA A 83 -0.75 -8.51 -14.04
C ALA A 83 -1.60 -8.93 -12.83
N LEU A 84 -2.90 -9.14 -13.04
CA LEU A 84 -3.80 -9.60 -11.98
C LEU A 84 -3.32 -10.97 -11.52
N ALA A 85 -3.25 -11.20 -10.21
CA ALA A 85 -2.77 -12.47 -9.65
C ALA A 85 -3.72 -13.63 -9.98
N SER A 86 -4.97 -13.31 -10.36
CA SER A 86 -5.97 -14.25 -10.88
C SER A 86 -5.90 -14.49 -12.40
N ALA A 87 -5.16 -13.67 -13.17
CA ALA A 87 -5.16 -13.77 -14.63
C ALA A 87 -4.63 -15.13 -15.11
N GLY A 88 -5.38 -15.77 -16.02
CA GLY A 88 -4.99 -17.04 -16.64
C GLY A 88 -5.10 -18.27 -15.73
N LYS A 89 -5.70 -18.15 -14.53
CA LYS A 89 -5.86 -19.27 -13.60
C LYS A 89 -7.24 -19.91 -13.65
N GLU A 90 -7.27 -21.23 -13.58
CA GLU A 90 -8.51 -21.98 -13.40
C GLU A 90 -8.94 -21.97 -11.93
N LEU A 91 -9.79 -21.00 -11.57
CA LEU A 91 -10.37 -20.91 -10.24
C LEU A 91 -11.61 -21.80 -10.17
N ARG A 92 -11.55 -22.90 -9.43
CA ARG A 92 -12.69 -23.83 -9.27
C ARG A 92 -13.71 -23.33 -8.25
N ASP A 93 -13.22 -22.87 -7.11
CA ASP A 93 -14.04 -22.47 -5.97
C ASP A 93 -14.67 -21.08 -6.14
N ASN A 94 -15.90 -20.92 -5.62
CA ASN A 94 -16.69 -19.69 -5.74
C ASN A 94 -16.08 -18.50 -5.01
N PHE A 95 -15.43 -18.71 -3.87
CA PHE A 95 -14.74 -17.65 -3.15
C PHE A 95 -13.55 -17.13 -3.95
N LEU A 96 -12.75 -18.02 -4.53
CA LEU A 96 -11.63 -17.59 -5.38
C LEU A 96 -12.12 -16.82 -6.62
N LYS A 97 -13.19 -17.28 -7.27
CA LYS A 97 -13.83 -16.53 -8.38
C LYS A 97 -14.32 -15.15 -7.94
N ALA A 98 -14.95 -15.06 -6.77
CA ALA A 98 -15.46 -13.82 -6.22
C ALA A 98 -14.34 -12.81 -5.90
N LEU A 99 -13.19 -13.29 -5.39
CA LEU A 99 -12.00 -12.45 -5.19
C LEU A 99 -11.40 -11.99 -6.51
N ALA A 100 -11.24 -12.90 -7.48
CA ALA A 100 -10.67 -12.59 -8.78
C ALA A 100 -11.47 -11.50 -9.51
N GLN A 101 -12.80 -11.59 -9.50
CA GLN A 101 -13.68 -10.57 -10.09
C GLN A 101 -13.49 -9.19 -9.44
N ARG A 102 -13.11 -9.14 -8.17
CA ARG A 102 -12.95 -7.90 -7.39
C ARG A 102 -11.52 -7.37 -7.40
N GLU A 103 -10.56 -8.12 -7.90
CA GLU A 103 -9.13 -7.83 -7.78
C GLU A 103 -8.77 -6.49 -8.45
N ASP A 104 -9.17 -6.30 -9.72
CA ASP A 104 -8.84 -5.08 -10.47
C ASP A 104 -9.51 -3.84 -9.87
N ASP A 105 -10.80 -3.94 -9.51
CA ASP A 105 -11.54 -2.83 -8.95
C ASP A 105 -11.04 -2.40 -7.56
N ASN A 106 -10.54 -3.35 -6.76
CA ASN A 106 -9.88 -3.07 -5.48
C ASN A 106 -8.47 -2.50 -5.65
N ARG A 107 -7.69 -3.01 -6.62
CA ARG A 107 -6.36 -2.45 -6.94
C ARG A 107 -6.46 -1.02 -7.46
N THR A 108 -7.46 -0.73 -8.29
CA THR A 108 -7.71 0.61 -8.86
C THR A 108 -8.48 1.55 -7.92
N GLY A 109 -9.03 1.02 -6.82
CA GLY A 109 -9.77 1.80 -5.82
C GLY A 109 -11.14 2.31 -6.31
N LYS A 110 -11.72 1.67 -7.33
CA LYS A 110 -13.12 1.89 -7.75
C LYS A 110 -14.09 1.32 -6.73
N VAL A 111 -13.77 0.13 -6.23
CA VAL A 111 -14.50 -0.57 -5.18
C VAL A 111 -13.52 -0.84 -4.04
N THR A 112 -14.02 -0.82 -2.81
CA THR A 112 -13.29 -1.31 -1.65
C THR A 112 -14.07 -2.42 -0.99
N SER A 113 -13.43 -3.57 -0.81
CA SER A 113 -14.06 -4.78 -0.30
C SER A 113 -13.52 -5.15 1.08
N ILE A 114 -14.42 -5.47 2.00
CA ILE A 114 -14.10 -6.10 3.29
C ILE A 114 -14.52 -7.56 3.21
N ILE A 115 -13.60 -8.47 3.53
CA ILE A 115 -13.86 -9.91 3.51
C ILE A 115 -13.98 -10.39 4.96
N PHE A 116 -15.14 -10.92 5.31
CA PHE A 116 -15.32 -11.70 6.52
C PHE A 116 -14.98 -13.17 6.23
N ILE A 117 -14.13 -13.77 7.06
CA ILE A 117 -13.83 -15.21 7.02
C ILE A 117 -13.99 -15.75 8.43
N ARG A 118 -14.63 -16.93 8.54
CA ARG A 118 -14.60 -17.81 9.70
C ARG A 118 -14.13 -19.19 9.25
N ASP A 119 -13.05 -19.68 9.84
CA ASP A 119 -12.49 -21.01 9.53
C ASP A 119 -11.51 -21.46 10.61
N ARG A 120 -11.03 -22.71 10.50
CA ARG A 120 -10.03 -23.26 11.41
C ARG A 120 -8.62 -23.10 10.87
N ASN A 121 -7.70 -22.73 11.75
CA ASN A 121 -6.28 -22.74 11.42
C ASN A 121 -5.70 -24.17 11.38
N ALA A 122 -4.43 -24.31 11.03
CA ALA A 122 -3.75 -25.61 10.99
C ALA A 122 -3.68 -26.33 12.35
N HIS A 123 -3.86 -25.60 13.45
CA HIS A 123 -3.86 -26.13 14.82
C HIS A 123 -5.29 -26.52 15.28
N GLY A 124 -6.27 -26.40 14.38
CA GLY A 124 -7.69 -26.70 14.66
C GLY A 124 -8.43 -25.57 15.38
N GLN A 125 -7.77 -24.46 15.70
CA GLN A 125 -8.40 -23.33 16.38
C GLN A 125 -9.30 -22.56 15.43
N GLU A 126 -10.49 -22.20 15.90
CA GLU A 126 -11.46 -21.49 15.11
C GLU A 126 -11.23 -19.97 15.19
N LEU A 127 -11.07 -19.36 14.03
CA LEU A 127 -10.74 -17.96 13.87
C LEU A 127 -11.80 -17.28 13.02
N SER A 128 -12.17 -16.06 13.37
CA SER A 128 -12.96 -15.20 12.50
C SER A 128 -12.41 -13.79 12.46
N GLY A 129 -12.67 -13.08 11.36
CA GLY A 129 -12.25 -11.70 11.27
C GLY A 129 -12.61 -11.05 9.94
N TYR A 130 -12.46 -9.74 9.93
CA TYR A 130 -12.70 -8.86 8.80
C TYR A 130 -11.36 -8.42 8.23
N ILE A 131 -11.18 -8.61 6.93
CA ILE A 131 -9.94 -8.33 6.19
C ILE A 131 -10.22 -7.21 5.20
N ASP A 132 -9.38 -6.18 5.20
CA ASP A 132 -9.37 -5.17 4.13
C ASP A 132 -8.69 -5.75 2.90
N TYR A 133 -9.48 -6.08 1.87
CA TYR A 133 -8.97 -6.77 0.68
C TYR A 133 -7.97 -5.91 -0.09
N ALA A 134 -8.28 -4.62 -0.27
CA ALA A 134 -7.41 -3.69 -0.99
C ALA A 134 -6.07 -3.47 -0.27
N HIS A 135 -6.08 -3.39 1.07
CA HIS A 135 -4.85 -3.35 1.85
C HIS A 135 -4.04 -4.64 1.72
N ARG A 136 -4.72 -5.79 1.79
CA ARG A 136 -4.07 -7.10 1.68
C ARG A 136 -3.40 -7.31 0.31
N LEU A 137 -4.08 -6.92 -0.77
CA LEU A 137 -3.55 -6.99 -2.13
C LEU A 137 -2.27 -6.17 -2.34
N LYS A 138 -2.04 -5.13 -1.53
CA LYS A 138 -0.82 -4.30 -1.60
C LYS A 138 0.33 -4.88 -0.79
N MET A 139 0.01 -5.51 0.35
CA MET A 139 1.01 -5.99 1.31
C MET A 139 1.53 -7.39 0.97
N GLU A 140 0.76 -8.20 0.26
CA GLU A 140 1.12 -9.59 -0.04
C GLU A 140 0.80 -9.97 -1.49
N ASP A 141 1.57 -10.93 -1.97
CA ASP A 141 1.28 -11.58 -3.24
C ASP A 141 0.06 -12.51 -3.09
N PHE A 142 -1.00 -12.21 -3.85
CA PHE A 142 -2.22 -13.01 -3.86
C PHE A 142 -2.14 -14.25 -4.74
N GLU A 143 -1.03 -14.43 -5.48
CA GLU A 143 -0.82 -15.59 -6.34
C GLU A 143 -0.93 -16.91 -5.57
N VAL A 144 -0.39 -16.94 -4.35
CA VAL A 144 -0.37 -18.13 -3.47
C VAL A 144 -1.77 -18.55 -3.00
N TYR A 145 -2.70 -17.60 -2.89
CA TYR A 145 -4.09 -17.88 -2.52
C TYR A 145 -4.88 -18.39 -3.71
N PHE A 146 -4.73 -17.76 -4.87
CA PHE A 146 -5.40 -18.18 -6.11
C PHE A 146 -4.90 -19.54 -6.63
N THR A 147 -3.66 -19.92 -6.33
CA THR A 147 -3.13 -21.26 -6.63
C THR A 147 -3.50 -22.32 -5.58
N GLY A 148 -4.12 -21.93 -4.46
CA GLY A 148 -4.47 -22.85 -3.37
C GLY A 148 -3.28 -23.32 -2.53
N LYS A 149 -2.07 -22.80 -2.76
CA LYS A 149 -0.88 -23.11 -1.94
C LYS A 149 -1.05 -22.68 -0.49
N ARG A 150 -1.84 -21.63 -0.25
CA ARG A 150 -2.16 -21.13 1.09
C ARG A 150 -3.63 -20.76 1.19
N LYS A 151 -4.24 -20.99 2.36
CA LYS A 151 -5.54 -20.43 2.72
C LYS A 151 -5.41 -18.99 3.21
N LEU A 152 -6.31 -18.11 2.77
CA LEU A 152 -6.50 -16.78 3.35
C LEU A 152 -7.23 -16.91 4.69
N LEU A 153 -6.54 -16.60 5.80
CA LEU A 153 -7.10 -16.61 7.15
C LEU A 153 -6.95 -15.21 7.78
N PRO A 154 -7.88 -14.79 8.65
CA PRO A 154 -7.76 -13.55 9.42
C PRO A 154 -6.50 -13.54 10.29
N ARG A 155 -5.88 -12.36 10.41
CA ARG A 155 -4.69 -12.13 11.24
C ARG A 155 -4.92 -11.05 12.28
N PRO A 156 -4.14 -11.04 13.37
CA PRO A 156 -4.15 -9.97 14.36
C PRO A 156 -3.91 -8.55 13.82
N THR A 157 -3.38 -8.40 12.60
CA THR A 157 -3.14 -7.13 11.92
C THR A 157 -4.29 -6.67 11.01
N ASP A 158 -5.29 -7.53 10.79
CA ASP A 158 -6.45 -7.21 9.95
C ASP A 158 -7.46 -6.34 10.71
N LEU A 159 -8.55 -5.93 10.04
CA LEU A 159 -9.54 -5.00 10.61
C LEU A 159 -10.16 -5.54 11.89
N SER A 160 -10.36 -6.85 11.93
CA SER A 160 -10.63 -7.55 13.18
C SER A 160 -10.07 -8.95 13.14
N PHE A 161 -9.81 -9.46 14.32
CA PHE A 161 -9.41 -10.82 14.57
C PHE A 161 -10.08 -11.29 15.85
N TYR A 162 -10.71 -12.45 15.78
CA TYR A 162 -11.33 -13.11 16.91
C TYR A 162 -10.93 -14.58 16.91
N ASN A 163 -10.34 -15.02 18.02
CA ASN A 163 -10.08 -16.42 18.28
C ASN A 163 -11.21 -16.97 19.17
N TRP A 164 -11.96 -17.94 18.65
CA TRP A 164 -13.12 -18.52 19.34
C TRP A 164 -12.72 -19.41 20.52
N ASP A 165 -11.54 -20.01 20.49
CA ASP A 165 -11.04 -20.88 21.56
C ASP A 165 -10.51 -20.08 22.74
N SER A 166 -9.76 -19.01 22.48
CA SER A 166 -9.19 -18.15 23.53
C SER A 166 -10.04 -16.93 23.89
N HIS A 167 -11.11 -16.69 23.14
CA HIS A 167 -11.96 -15.49 23.22
C HIS A 167 -11.21 -14.15 23.07
N VAL A 168 -10.02 -14.17 22.44
CA VAL A 168 -9.23 -12.96 22.21
C VAL A 168 -9.76 -12.23 20.97
N ALA A 169 -10.16 -10.97 21.16
CA ALA A 169 -10.60 -10.05 20.11
C ALA A 169 -9.56 -8.93 19.92
N ILE A 170 -9.19 -8.66 18.68
CA ILE A 170 -8.29 -7.57 18.29
C ILE A 170 -8.97 -6.80 17.15
N LEU A 171 -8.95 -5.46 17.24
CA LEU A 171 -9.54 -4.57 16.25
C LEU A 171 -8.49 -3.56 15.82
N ASN A 172 -8.25 -3.42 14.51
CA ASN A 172 -7.24 -2.49 13.99
C ASN A 172 -7.79 -1.67 12.85
N SER A 173 -7.44 -0.39 12.80
CA SER A 173 -7.73 0.42 11.61
C SER A 173 -6.69 0.16 10.53
N SER A 174 -7.14 0.02 9.27
CA SER A 174 -6.27 -0.06 8.10
C SER A 174 -6.03 1.32 7.48
N PRO A 175 -5.18 1.46 6.45
CA PRO A 175 -5.09 2.70 5.68
C PRO A 175 -6.42 3.14 5.05
N ASN A 176 -7.32 2.20 4.73
CA ASN A 176 -8.59 2.48 4.06
C ASN A 176 -9.76 2.65 5.03
N TYR A 177 -9.78 1.92 6.16
CA TYR A 177 -10.90 1.88 7.08
C TYR A 177 -10.52 2.29 8.50
N GLN A 178 -11.44 2.98 9.16
CA GLN A 178 -11.42 3.20 10.59
C GLN A 178 -12.42 2.23 11.23
N VAL A 179 -11.98 1.47 12.23
CA VAL A 179 -12.85 0.57 12.99
C VAL A 179 -13.53 1.35 14.11
N ILE A 180 -14.84 1.20 14.23
CA ILE A 180 -15.66 1.83 15.26
C ILE A 180 -16.37 0.71 16.02
N ALA A 181 -16.04 0.54 17.29
CA ALA A 181 -16.56 -0.53 18.15
C ALA A 181 -17.07 -0.03 19.52
N GLU A 182 -17.13 1.28 19.71
CA GLU A 182 -17.44 1.91 21.01
C GLU A 182 -18.95 2.12 21.24
N ASN A 183 -19.80 1.86 20.24
CA ASN A 183 -21.24 2.14 20.29
C ASN A 183 -22.06 0.86 20.52
N CYS A 184 -23.26 1.00 21.08
CA CYS A 184 -24.26 -0.08 21.23
C CYS A 184 -24.66 -0.72 19.88
N ASP A 185 -24.36 -0.07 18.76
CA ASP A 185 -24.68 -0.51 17.39
C ASP A 185 -23.75 -1.62 16.86
N GLY A 186 -22.81 -2.10 17.68
CA GLY A 186 -21.90 -3.18 17.32
C GLY A 186 -20.69 -2.71 16.51
N LEU A 187 -20.11 -3.63 15.72
CA LEU A 187 -18.91 -3.38 14.94
C LEU A 187 -19.25 -2.67 13.63
N LEU A 188 -18.61 -1.52 13.40
CA LEU A 188 -18.80 -0.70 12.21
C LEU A 188 -17.45 -0.37 11.56
N PHE A 189 -17.45 -0.27 10.24
CA PHE A 189 -16.26 0.14 9.48
C PHE A 189 -16.54 1.43 8.73
N LYS A 190 -15.79 2.48 9.04
CA LYS A 190 -15.88 3.76 8.33
C LYS A 190 -14.82 3.83 7.24
N TYR A 191 -15.25 3.92 5.98
CA TYR A 191 -14.32 4.12 4.87
C TYR A 191 -13.74 5.54 4.93
N LYS A 192 -12.42 5.67 4.97
CA LYS A 192 -11.75 6.95 5.25
C LYS A 192 -11.91 7.98 4.14
N ARG A 193 -12.05 7.55 2.88
CA ARG A 193 -12.10 8.44 1.70
C ARG A 193 -13.36 9.31 1.64
N ASP A 194 -14.53 8.70 1.85
CA ASP A 194 -15.83 9.39 1.79
C ASP A 194 -16.57 9.41 3.13
N ARG A 195 -15.95 8.85 4.18
CA ARG A 195 -16.46 8.81 5.56
C ARG A 195 -17.77 8.03 5.70
N LYS A 196 -18.17 7.25 4.70
CA LYS A 196 -19.35 6.39 4.78
C LYS A 196 -19.11 5.19 5.69
N ILE A 197 -20.16 4.77 6.39
CA ILE A 197 -20.14 3.66 7.33
C ILE A 197 -20.65 2.41 6.62
N ILE A 198 -19.94 1.31 6.84
CA ILE A 198 -20.31 -0.04 6.45
C ILE A 198 -20.69 -0.78 7.72
N ASN A 199 -21.97 -1.16 7.81
CA ASN A 199 -22.48 -1.98 8.91
C ASN A 199 -22.34 -3.46 8.56
N VAL A 200 -21.73 -4.24 9.45
CA VAL A 200 -21.51 -5.67 9.26
C VAL A 200 -22.46 -6.56 10.03
N ASP A 201 -23.46 -5.98 10.72
CA ASP A 201 -24.55 -6.73 11.33
C ASP A 201 -25.34 -7.50 10.25
N PRO A 202 -25.44 -8.84 10.34
CA PRO A 202 -26.26 -9.67 9.46
C PRO A 202 -27.74 -9.23 9.34
N LYS A 203 -28.29 -8.58 10.37
CA LYS A 203 -29.71 -8.21 10.44
C LYS A 203 -30.02 -6.85 9.81
N VAL A 204 -29.00 -6.03 9.57
CA VAL A 204 -29.15 -4.66 9.09
C VAL A 204 -28.58 -4.53 7.68
N HIS A 205 -29.07 -3.52 6.95
CA HIS A 205 -28.52 -3.16 5.65
C HIS A 205 -27.09 -2.60 5.81
N PRO A 206 -26.12 -2.99 4.96
CA PRO A 206 -24.71 -2.66 5.15
C PRO A 206 -24.37 -1.18 4.93
N GLY A 207 -25.28 -0.38 4.37
CA GLY A 207 -25.13 1.07 4.20
C GLY A 207 -25.22 1.54 2.75
N ASP A 208 -25.05 2.84 2.54
CA ASP A 208 -25.16 3.47 1.21
C ASP A 208 -24.02 3.03 0.28
N ASN A 209 -24.36 2.64 -0.95
CA ASN A 209 -23.41 2.10 -1.94
C ASN A 209 -22.58 0.90 -1.42
N SER A 210 -23.07 0.25 -0.36
CA SER A 210 -22.48 -0.93 0.23
C SER A 210 -23.38 -2.12 -0.07
N THR A 211 -22.79 -3.25 -0.42
CA THR A 211 -23.51 -4.50 -0.64
C THR A 211 -22.89 -5.59 0.22
N ARG A 212 -23.70 -6.54 0.69
CA ARG A 212 -23.25 -7.70 1.45
C ARG A 212 -23.56 -8.96 0.66
N THR A 213 -22.52 -9.69 0.30
CA THR A 213 -22.61 -10.90 -0.52
C THR A 213 -22.09 -12.09 0.28
N PRO A 214 -22.96 -12.95 0.84
CA PRO A 214 -22.52 -14.23 1.41
C PRO A 214 -22.02 -15.13 0.27
N ILE A 215 -20.88 -15.79 0.47
CA ILE A 215 -20.27 -16.68 -0.52
C ILE A 215 -20.32 -18.11 0.00
N GLN A 216 -20.97 -18.98 -0.78
CA GLN A 216 -20.95 -20.41 -0.52
C GLN A 216 -19.67 -21.01 -1.10
N THR A 217 -18.85 -21.62 -0.24
CA THR A 217 -17.55 -22.21 -0.57
C THR A 217 -17.31 -23.41 0.33
N ASP A 218 -16.59 -24.40 -0.19
CA ASP A 218 -16.15 -25.57 0.59
C ASP A 218 -14.79 -25.34 1.27
N LEU A 219 -14.13 -24.21 0.97
CA LEU A 219 -12.81 -23.88 1.51
C LEU A 219 -12.88 -23.36 2.96
N TYR A 220 -13.99 -22.75 3.36
CA TYR A 220 -14.13 -22.04 4.62
C TYR A 220 -15.49 -22.32 5.24
N LEU A 221 -15.60 -22.25 6.58
CA LEU A 221 -16.89 -22.44 7.26
C LEU A 221 -17.89 -21.33 6.92
N GLN A 222 -17.41 -20.09 6.82
CA GLN A 222 -18.25 -18.94 6.46
C GLN A 222 -17.44 -17.86 5.78
N VAL A 223 -17.96 -17.33 4.68
CA VAL A 223 -17.39 -16.16 4.00
C VAL A 223 -18.49 -15.18 3.62
N VAL A 224 -18.24 -13.90 3.89
CA VAL A 224 -19.11 -12.80 3.45
C VAL A 224 -18.23 -11.67 2.93
N ILE A 225 -18.55 -11.14 1.76
CA ILE A 225 -17.85 -9.99 1.18
C ILE A 225 -18.75 -8.77 1.24
N TYR A 226 -18.22 -7.68 1.76
CA TYR A 226 -18.86 -6.37 1.79
C TYR A 226 -18.18 -5.48 0.76
N ASP A 227 -18.87 -5.13 -0.31
CA ASP A 227 -18.33 -4.26 -1.35
C ASP A 227 -18.88 -2.84 -1.15
N HIS A 228 -17.99 -1.85 -1.18
CA HIS A 228 -18.35 -0.45 -1.12
C HIS A 228 -17.87 0.29 -2.37
N VAL A 229 -18.80 0.89 -3.10
CA VAL A 229 -18.50 1.68 -4.30
C VAL A 229 -18.38 3.14 -3.91
N SER A 230 -17.15 3.64 -3.90
CA SER A 230 -16.93 5.02 -3.50
C SER A 230 -17.17 5.95 -4.70
N ARG A 231 -18.19 6.82 -4.58
CA ARG A 231 -18.54 7.80 -5.61
C ARG A 231 -17.37 8.78 -5.78
N ARG A 232 -16.86 8.93 -7.00
CA ARG A 232 -16.02 10.08 -7.33
C ARG A 232 -16.89 11.33 -7.16
N LYS A 233 -16.39 12.34 -6.43
CA LYS A 233 -16.91 13.70 -6.61
C LYS A 233 -16.60 14.07 -8.05
N THR A 234 -17.63 14.16 -8.87
CA THR A 234 -17.64 15.02 -10.06
C THR A 234 -17.33 16.44 -9.66
#